data_AF-A0A523Z211-F1
#
_entry.id   AF-A0A523Z211-F1
#
_cell.length_a   1.000
_cell.length_b   1.000
_cell.length_c   1.000
_cell.angle_alpha   90.00
_cell.angle_beta   90.00
_cell.angle_gamma   90.00
#
_symmetry.space_group_name_H-M   'P 1'
#
loop_
_entity.id
_entity.type
_entity.pdbx_description
1 polymer ?
#
loop_
_entity_poly.entity_id
_entity_poly.type
_entity_poly.pdbx_seq_one_letter_code
_entity_poly.pdbx_strand_id
1 'polypeptide(L)'
;MTAAPLWSALDSFPDRLHTIYRGGEEGVGMSNRVVGAVVAVTLLLVAGFVTFAYPFIHRDPLAEPFLEIDDAEEKAWPDSQIVIEIRGSFPEEEIRESLEIHPPVAVGEEDLAVEHIAKFPWHEGFPWAKTRVTINPHRSRLFEPGTTYTVALKDEHLTFETITLPRVVSARVDSVLHNDFKDIPTSSAIVLVFNKEVAWHDEWLDVEPSAQVTTTTEESSGGGTELWVIPRERWENSTTYTLTIREGAKDIFEHQGVEEFSLEFTTWPQPGVVEVAPFGSDVPVDSTVLVEFHRVVDRQTVEEAFEVEPPTPGSFEWENDRVLKWKPSELRYSTTYTVSVGGKAIGGDPIILFQWVFTTWSQPKVVEVQPIGESSPLGSSVRVQFDRQVDREAVEEAFQIEPDVAGSFDWENDLVVTWKP
;
A
#
# COMPACT_ATOMS: atom_id res chain seq x y z
N MET A 1 -32.78 39.73 49.43
CA MET A 1 -33.48 41.01 49.65
C MET A 1 -33.84 41.60 48.30
N THR A 2 -35.12 41.82 48.07
CA THR A 2 -35.73 42.14 46.77
C THR A 2 -35.42 43.58 46.35
N ALA A 3 -34.57 43.74 45.34
CA ALA A 3 -34.31 45.02 44.66
C ALA A 3 -35.46 45.40 43.70
N ALA A 4 -36.71 45.19 44.09
CA ALA A 4 -37.87 45.43 43.22
C ALA A 4 -38.33 46.90 43.09
N PRO A 5 -38.10 47.85 44.02
CA PRO A 5 -38.76 49.16 43.91
C PRO A 5 -37.97 50.22 43.14
N LEU A 6 -36.70 49.98 42.78
CA LEU A 6 -35.87 50.98 42.07
C LEU A 6 -35.97 50.88 40.53
N TRP A 7 -36.37 49.74 39.99
CA TRP A 7 -36.30 49.48 38.55
C TRP A 7 -37.61 49.75 37.79
N SER A 8 -38.78 49.61 38.44
CA SER A 8 -40.07 50.04 37.85
C SER A 8 -40.13 51.55 37.57
N ALA A 9 -39.27 52.33 38.23
CA ALA A 9 -39.13 53.76 37.97
C ALA A 9 -38.42 54.03 36.63
N LEU A 10 -37.37 53.28 36.29
CA LEU A 10 -36.55 53.52 35.08
C LEU A 10 -37.23 53.09 33.77
N ASP A 11 -38.00 52.00 33.78
CA ASP A 11 -38.73 51.52 32.59
C ASP A 11 -39.94 52.42 32.25
N SER A 12 -40.44 53.17 33.24
CA SER A 12 -41.53 54.14 33.07
C SER A 12 -41.04 55.59 32.93
N PHE A 13 -39.72 55.83 32.87
CA PHE A 13 -39.14 57.18 32.85
C PHE A 13 -39.45 57.98 31.56
N PRO A 14 -39.55 57.39 30.35
CA PRO A 14 -39.97 58.14 29.15
C PRO A 14 -41.43 58.61 29.24
N ASP A 15 -42.33 57.73 29.70
CA ASP A 15 -43.77 58.02 29.80
C ASP A 15 -44.10 58.98 30.97
N ARG A 16 -43.32 58.95 32.05
CA ARG A 16 -43.48 59.89 33.18
C ARG A 16 -42.93 61.29 32.89
N LEU A 17 -41.97 61.45 31.99
CA LEU A 17 -41.51 62.77 31.55
C LEU A 17 -42.58 63.52 30.73
N HIS A 18 -43.38 62.80 29.94
CA HIS A 18 -44.48 63.40 29.18
C HIS A 18 -45.63 63.90 30.07
N THR A 19 -45.84 63.29 31.24
CA THR A 19 -46.93 63.66 32.15
C THR A 19 -46.60 64.90 33.00
N ILE A 20 -45.31 65.21 33.21
CA ILE A 20 -44.88 66.41 33.97
C ILE A 20 -45.01 67.70 33.14
N TYR A 21 -45.13 67.62 31.82
CA TYR A 21 -45.17 68.80 30.94
C TYR A 21 -46.57 69.38 30.67
N ARG A 22 -47.67 68.79 31.16
CA ARG A 22 -49.05 69.26 30.82
C ARG A 22 -50.01 69.52 31.97
N GLY A 23 -49.58 69.48 33.23
CA GLY A 23 -50.44 69.75 34.38
C GLY A 23 -49.88 70.86 35.26
N GLY A 24 -50.00 72.11 34.83
CA GLY A 24 -49.75 73.26 35.70
C GLY A 24 -51.00 73.59 36.51
N GLU A 25 -50.97 73.37 37.82
CA GLU A 25 -51.38 74.34 38.85
C GLU A 25 -51.12 73.77 40.27
N GLU A 26 -50.40 74.58 41.05
CA GLU A 26 -50.20 74.56 42.51
C GLU A 26 -49.43 73.40 43.19
N GLY A 27 -48.14 73.65 43.50
CA GLY A 27 -47.37 72.91 44.50
C GLY A 27 -45.84 72.94 44.30
N VAL A 28 -45.13 73.83 45.02
CA VAL A 28 -43.65 73.94 45.18
C VAL A 28 -42.83 73.58 43.93
N GLY A 29 -42.64 74.56 43.04
CA GLY A 29 -41.81 74.43 41.84
C GLY A 29 -40.32 74.27 42.16
N MET A 30 -39.83 73.04 42.13
CA MET A 30 -38.40 72.75 42.13
C MET A 30 -37.82 73.26 40.80
N SER A 31 -36.86 74.20 40.84
CA SER A 31 -36.33 74.79 39.61
C SER A 31 -35.75 73.71 38.68
N ASN A 32 -35.87 73.89 37.36
CA ASN A 32 -35.30 72.96 36.36
C ASN A 32 -33.81 72.65 36.61
N ARG A 33 -33.08 73.54 37.28
CA ARG A 33 -31.68 73.33 37.70
C ARG A 33 -31.53 72.31 38.84
N VAL A 34 -32.45 72.31 39.80
CA VAL A 34 -32.44 71.35 40.92
C VAL A 34 -32.90 69.97 40.43
N VAL A 35 -33.92 69.92 39.56
CA VAL A 35 -34.32 68.67 38.91
C VAL A 35 -33.17 68.09 38.07
N GLY A 36 -32.50 68.93 37.27
CA GLY A 36 -31.32 68.52 36.49
C GLY A 36 -30.15 68.05 37.37
N ALA A 37 -29.89 68.70 38.51
CA ALA A 37 -28.83 68.29 39.44
C ALA A 37 -29.14 66.96 40.12
N VAL A 38 -30.39 66.72 40.53
CA VAL A 38 -30.83 65.44 41.11
C VAL A 38 -30.69 64.32 40.09
N VAL A 39 -31.15 64.53 38.85
CA VAL A 39 -30.99 63.55 37.76
C VAL A 39 -29.50 63.26 37.50
N ALA A 40 -28.65 64.28 37.45
CA ALA A 40 -27.21 64.10 37.24
C ALA A 40 -26.54 63.30 38.38
N VAL A 41 -26.88 63.59 39.65
CA VAL A 41 -26.35 62.84 40.80
C VAL A 41 -26.83 61.40 40.80
N THR A 42 -28.11 61.16 40.48
CA THR A 42 -28.64 59.79 40.38
C THR A 42 -27.96 59.02 39.24
N LEU A 43 -27.76 59.62 38.07
CA LEU A 43 -27.04 59.00 36.96
C LEU A 43 -25.58 58.69 37.35
N LEU A 44 -24.89 59.58 38.06
CA LEU A 44 -23.54 59.34 38.55
C LEU A 44 -23.47 58.23 39.61
N LEU A 45 -24.44 58.15 40.52
CA LEU A 45 -24.50 57.07 41.51
C LEU A 45 -24.79 55.71 40.87
N VAL A 46 -25.70 55.66 39.88
CA VAL A 46 -25.98 54.44 39.12
C VAL A 46 -24.76 54.03 38.30
N ALA A 47 -24.12 54.97 37.60
CA ALA A 47 -22.89 54.71 36.85
C ALA A 47 -21.76 54.22 37.78
N GLY A 48 -21.57 54.87 38.93
CA GLY A 48 -20.59 54.47 39.93
C GLY A 48 -20.88 53.09 40.52
N PHE A 49 -22.14 52.78 40.81
CA PHE A 49 -22.55 51.46 41.29
C PHE A 49 -22.30 50.38 40.24
N VAL A 50 -22.74 50.56 39.00
CA VAL A 50 -22.56 49.60 37.89
C VAL A 50 -21.08 49.37 37.57
N THR A 51 -20.25 50.41 37.64
CA THR A 51 -18.82 50.32 37.30
C THR A 51 -17.98 49.75 38.43
N PHE A 52 -18.20 50.18 39.68
CA PHE A 52 -17.28 49.91 40.78
C PHE A 52 -17.82 48.95 41.84
N ALA A 53 -19.14 48.88 42.06
CA ALA A 53 -19.71 48.04 43.12
C ALA A 53 -20.30 46.74 42.57
N TYR A 54 -21.05 46.83 41.47
CA TYR A 54 -21.75 45.72 40.84
C TYR A 54 -20.83 44.54 40.46
N PRO A 55 -19.62 44.73 39.87
CA PRO A 55 -18.74 43.61 39.51
C PRO A 55 -18.23 42.82 40.72
N PHE A 56 -18.16 43.45 41.90
CA PHE A 56 -17.73 42.78 43.14
C PHE A 56 -18.89 42.10 43.85
N ILE A 57 -20.09 42.69 43.81
CA ILE A 57 -21.29 42.15 44.47
C ILE A 57 -21.91 41.00 43.66
N HIS A 58 -21.87 41.09 42.33
CA HIS A 58 -22.49 40.14 41.39
C HIS A 58 -21.43 39.47 40.51
N ARG A 59 -20.40 38.92 41.14
CA ARG A 59 -19.34 38.16 40.46
C ARG A 59 -19.81 36.74 40.19
N ASP A 60 -20.49 36.53 39.07
CA ASP A 60 -20.80 35.18 38.63
C ASP A 60 -19.49 34.42 38.29
N PRO A 61 -19.37 33.14 38.68
CA PRO A 61 -18.24 32.30 38.30
C PRO A 61 -18.25 32.09 36.78
N LEU A 62 -17.08 32.02 36.16
CA LEU A 62 -16.97 31.59 34.76
C LEU A 62 -17.33 30.10 34.69
N ALA A 63 -17.98 29.67 33.62
CA ALA A 63 -18.08 28.24 33.34
C ALA A 63 -16.66 27.67 33.15
N GLU A 64 -16.44 26.43 33.61
CA GLU A 64 -15.22 25.72 33.26
C GLU A 64 -15.15 25.55 31.73
N PRO A 65 -13.95 25.60 31.12
CA PRO A 65 -13.78 25.32 29.70
C PRO A 65 -14.44 23.99 29.36
N PHE A 66 -15.34 24.01 28.39
CA PHE A 66 -15.97 22.81 27.89
C PHE A 66 -15.23 22.35 26.63
N LEU A 67 -14.87 21.07 26.62
CA LEU A 67 -14.28 20.38 25.48
C LEU A 67 -15.10 19.13 25.24
N GLU A 68 -15.57 18.97 24.02
CA GLU A 68 -16.15 17.71 23.58
C GLU A 68 -15.05 16.64 23.47
N ILE A 69 -15.27 15.50 24.13
CA ILE A 69 -14.34 14.37 24.13
C ILE A 69 -15.05 13.09 23.75
N ASP A 70 -14.29 12.13 23.24
CA ASP A 70 -14.68 10.74 23.17
C ASP A 70 -14.57 10.11 24.56
N ASP A 71 -15.65 9.49 25.03
CA ASP A 71 -15.72 8.90 26.37
C ASP A 71 -14.87 7.62 26.49
N ALA A 72 -14.56 6.94 25.37
CA ALA A 72 -13.78 5.71 25.39
C ALA A 72 -12.27 5.97 25.50
N GLU A 73 -11.76 7.01 24.81
CA GLU A 73 -10.35 7.40 24.82
C GLU A 73 -10.03 8.57 25.75
N GLU A 74 -11.04 9.25 26.31
CA GLU A 74 -10.91 10.48 27.12
C GLU A 74 -10.15 11.60 26.36
N LYS A 75 -10.32 11.66 25.04
CA LYS A 75 -9.60 12.58 24.13
C LYS A 75 -10.57 13.34 23.24
N ALA A 76 -10.16 14.51 22.74
CA ALA A 76 -10.99 15.31 21.84
C ALA A 76 -11.17 14.62 20.48
N TRP A 77 -12.31 14.86 19.84
CA TRP A 77 -12.49 14.56 18.43
C TRP A 77 -11.74 15.58 17.54
N PRO A 78 -11.32 15.19 16.33
CA PRO A 78 -10.75 16.12 15.34
C PRO A 78 -11.68 17.30 14.97
N ASP A 79 -12.98 17.14 15.17
CA ASP A 79 -14.04 18.12 14.94
C ASP A 79 -14.66 18.66 16.24
N SER A 80 -14.00 18.45 17.39
CA SER A 80 -14.51 18.89 18.70
C SER A 80 -14.80 20.38 18.74
N GLN A 81 -15.89 20.71 19.43
CA GLN A 81 -16.22 22.06 19.83
C GLN A 81 -15.53 22.41 21.14
N ILE A 82 -14.98 23.63 21.24
CA ILE A 82 -14.38 24.18 22.46
C ILE A 82 -15.16 25.41 22.89
N VAL A 83 -15.57 25.48 24.15
CA VAL A 83 -16.26 26.65 24.71
C VAL A 83 -15.49 27.19 25.90
N ILE A 84 -15.03 28.44 25.80
CA ILE A 84 -14.29 29.14 26.85
C ILE A 84 -15.09 30.39 27.25
N GLU A 85 -15.34 30.55 28.56
CA GLU A 85 -15.90 31.81 29.08
C GLU A 85 -14.78 32.66 29.67
N ILE A 86 -14.62 33.88 29.15
CA ILE A 86 -13.69 34.88 29.71
C ILE A 86 -14.44 36.05 30.32
N ARG A 87 -13.79 36.71 31.29
CA ARG A 87 -14.38 37.83 32.02
C ARG A 87 -14.20 39.15 31.26
N GLY A 88 -15.28 39.89 31.09
CA GLY A 88 -15.34 41.12 30.30
C GLY A 88 -16.14 40.92 29.01
N SER A 89 -16.51 42.03 28.37
CA SER A 89 -17.14 42.08 27.06
C SER A 89 -16.11 42.52 26.03
N PHE A 90 -15.73 41.64 25.11
CA PHE A 90 -14.71 41.92 24.10
C PHE A 90 -15.25 41.68 22.69
N PRO A 91 -15.04 42.60 21.73
CA PRO A 91 -15.46 42.39 20.35
C PRO A 91 -14.73 41.17 19.75
N GLU A 92 -15.32 40.57 18.71
CA GLU A 92 -14.78 39.37 18.07
C GLU A 92 -13.37 39.58 17.53
N GLU A 93 -13.06 40.76 16.99
CA GLU A 93 -11.72 41.09 16.49
C GLU A 93 -10.65 40.99 17.58
N GLU A 94 -10.96 41.47 18.79
CA GLU A 94 -10.04 41.36 19.93
C GLU A 94 -9.90 39.92 20.41
N ILE A 95 -10.97 39.12 20.36
CA ILE A 95 -10.90 37.68 20.64
C ILE A 95 -9.96 37.01 19.66
N ARG A 96 -10.10 37.27 18.34
CA ARG A 96 -9.27 36.69 17.29
C ARG A 96 -7.80 37.05 17.43
N GLU A 97 -7.49 38.31 17.73
CA GLU A 97 -6.11 38.74 17.97
C GLU A 97 -5.47 38.07 19.19
N SER A 98 -6.27 37.68 20.18
CA SER A 98 -5.80 37.05 21.42
C SER A 98 -5.88 35.52 21.43
N LEU A 99 -6.45 34.90 20.38
CA LEU A 99 -6.60 33.46 20.27
C LEU A 99 -5.32 32.85 19.67
N GLU A 100 -4.63 32.05 20.47
CA GLU A 100 -3.44 31.31 20.05
C GLU A 100 -3.71 29.81 20.19
N ILE A 101 -3.50 29.05 19.12
CA ILE A 101 -3.62 27.58 19.13
C ILE A 101 -2.25 27.01 18.73
N HIS A 102 -1.74 26.09 19.54
CA HIS A 102 -0.45 25.42 19.32
C HIS A 102 -0.60 23.90 19.29
N PRO A 103 -0.21 23.20 18.21
CA PRO A 103 0.31 23.74 16.95
C PRO A 103 -0.73 24.62 16.21
N PRO A 104 -0.30 25.53 15.31
CA PRO A 104 -1.19 26.47 14.63
C PRO A 104 -2.33 25.78 13.88
N VAL A 105 -3.55 26.27 14.07
CA VAL A 105 -4.77 25.85 13.36
C VAL A 105 -5.36 27.05 12.63
N ALA A 106 -5.76 26.87 11.37
CA ALA A 106 -6.45 27.92 10.62
C ALA A 106 -7.90 28.03 11.11
N VAL A 107 -8.21 29.06 11.89
CA VAL A 107 -9.57 29.36 12.38
C VAL A 107 -10.18 30.43 11.47
N GLY A 108 -11.14 30.03 10.62
CA GLY A 108 -11.86 30.92 9.71
C GLY A 108 -12.87 31.82 10.42
N GLU A 109 -13.60 32.61 9.65
CA GLU A 109 -14.68 33.46 10.18
C GLU A 109 -15.78 32.62 10.84
N GLU A 110 -16.19 31.53 10.19
CA GLU A 110 -17.26 30.64 10.65
C GLU A 110 -16.83 29.69 11.78
N ASP A 111 -15.51 29.55 12.02
CA ASP A 111 -14.97 28.63 13.02
C ASP A 111 -14.90 29.25 14.44
N LEU A 112 -15.39 30.48 14.61
CA LEU A 112 -15.41 31.18 15.88
C LEU A 112 -16.75 31.89 16.07
N ALA A 113 -17.44 31.62 17.17
CA ALA A 113 -18.64 32.34 17.57
C ALA A 113 -18.42 33.03 18.92
N VAL A 114 -18.70 34.32 18.98
CA VAL A 114 -18.53 35.16 20.17
C VAL A 114 -19.88 35.65 20.67
N GLU A 115 -20.23 35.27 21.90
CA GLU A 115 -21.48 35.65 22.56
C GLU A 115 -21.21 36.50 23.81
N HIS A 116 -21.94 37.60 23.99
CA HIS A 116 -21.85 38.41 25.20
C HIS A 116 -22.93 38.00 26.21
N ILE A 117 -22.50 37.53 27.37
CA ILE A 117 -23.39 37.17 28.47
C ILE A 117 -23.38 38.31 29.48
N ALA A 118 -24.47 39.09 29.44
CA ALA A 118 -24.59 40.32 30.20
C ALA A 118 -26.02 40.50 30.73
N LYS A 119 -26.15 41.02 31.95
CA LYS A 119 -27.46 41.34 32.53
C LYS A 119 -28.09 42.59 31.93
N PHE A 120 -27.28 43.51 31.41
CA PHE A 120 -27.74 44.78 30.86
C PHE A 120 -27.26 44.96 29.41
N PRO A 121 -28.03 45.66 28.55
CA PRO A 121 -27.65 45.88 27.14
C PRO A 121 -26.36 46.68 26.93
N TRP A 122 -25.94 47.50 27.91
CA TRP A 122 -24.69 48.27 27.86
C TRP A 122 -23.56 47.52 28.57
N HIS A 123 -23.00 46.51 27.92
CA HIS A 123 -22.02 45.61 28.56
C HIS A 123 -20.59 45.80 28.07
N GLU A 124 -20.40 46.43 26.91
CA GLU A 124 -19.08 46.70 26.32
C GLU A 124 -18.18 47.48 27.27
N GLY A 125 -16.93 47.02 27.44
CA GLY A 125 -15.94 47.64 28.32
C GLY A 125 -16.20 47.49 29.83
N PHE A 126 -17.26 46.79 30.25
CA PHE A 126 -17.56 46.58 31.66
C PHE A 126 -17.10 45.21 32.19
N PRO A 127 -16.50 45.15 33.40
CA PRO A 127 -15.92 43.92 33.95
C PRO A 127 -16.94 42.94 34.54
N TRP A 128 -18.23 43.32 34.59
CA TRP A 128 -19.32 42.46 35.07
C TRP A 128 -19.94 41.60 33.95
N ALA A 129 -19.62 41.88 32.69
CA ALA A 129 -20.02 41.06 31.56
C ALA A 129 -19.09 39.84 31.41
N LYS A 130 -19.53 38.85 30.65
CA LYS A 130 -18.70 37.75 30.19
C LYS A 130 -18.76 37.64 28.67
N THR A 131 -17.71 37.10 28.10
CA THR A 131 -17.67 36.72 26.69
C THR A 131 -17.52 35.22 26.63
N ARG A 132 -18.47 34.55 25.98
CA ARG A 132 -18.39 33.12 25.66
C ARG A 132 -17.85 33.01 24.25
N VAL A 133 -16.73 32.31 24.12
CA VAL A 133 -16.07 32.05 22.86
C VAL A 133 -16.24 30.57 22.55
N THR A 134 -16.88 30.30 21.42
CA THR A 134 -17.02 28.95 20.89
C THR A 134 -16.10 28.80 19.69
N ILE A 135 -15.14 27.91 19.79
CA ILE A 135 -14.28 27.50 18.68
C ILE A 135 -14.90 26.25 18.06
N ASN A 136 -14.94 26.21 16.74
CA ASN A 136 -15.50 25.15 15.93
C ASN A 136 -17.02 24.89 16.14
N PRO A 137 -17.89 25.91 16.08
CA PRO A 137 -19.33 25.73 16.30
C PRO A 137 -20.00 24.83 15.27
N HIS A 138 -19.42 24.70 14.06
CA HIS A 138 -19.95 23.90 12.96
C HIS A 138 -19.39 22.49 12.90
N ARG A 139 -18.49 22.11 13.83
CA ARG A 139 -17.85 20.78 13.88
C ARG A 139 -17.18 20.45 12.54
N SER A 140 -16.43 21.41 12.01
CA SER A 140 -15.49 21.18 10.94
C SER A 140 -14.25 20.48 11.51
N ARG A 141 -13.53 19.72 10.67
CA ARG A 141 -12.33 19.00 11.12
C ARG A 141 -11.13 19.95 11.22
N LEU A 142 -11.09 20.75 12.28
CA LEU A 142 -10.05 21.75 12.51
C LEU A 142 -8.77 21.17 13.11
N PHE A 143 -8.86 20.05 13.82
CA PHE A 143 -7.73 19.47 14.55
C PHE A 143 -7.21 18.20 13.87
N GLU A 144 -5.90 18.04 13.85
CA GLU A 144 -5.23 16.85 13.31
C GLU A 144 -5.30 15.69 14.33
N PRO A 145 -5.69 14.47 13.93
CA PRO A 145 -5.74 13.32 14.84
C PRO A 145 -4.40 13.04 15.52
N GLY A 146 -4.45 12.53 16.76
CA GLY A 146 -3.28 12.18 17.55
C GLY A 146 -2.35 13.35 17.89
N THR A 147 -2.86 14.59 17.83
CA THR A 147 -2.08 15.79 18.11
C THR A 147 -2.48 16.39 19.46
N THR A 148 -1.50 16.83 20.24
CA THR A 148 -1.73 17.62 21.45
C THR A 148 -1.82 19.09 21.10
N TYR A 149 -2.95 19.71 21.42
CA TYR A 149 -3.21 21.13 21.23
C TYR A 149 -3.21 21.87 22.56
N THR A 150 -2.72 23.11 22.53
CA THR A 150 -2.92 24.10 23.59
C THR A 150 -3.59 25.31 22.99
N VAL A 151 -4.78 25.63 23.49
CA VAL A 151 -5.53 26.84 23.16
C VAL A 151 -5.28 27.85 24.27
N ALA A 152 -4.74 29.01 23.94
CA ALA A 152 -4.62 30.15 24.83
C ALA A 152 -5.56 31.25 24.33
N LEU A 153 -6.35 31.79 25.26
CA LEU A 153 -7.27 32.89 25.00
C LEU A 153 -7.21 33.86 26.19
N LYS A 154 -6.49 34.97 25.99
CA LYS A 154 -6.16 35.93 27.06
C LYS A 154 -5.47 35.24 28.25
N ASP A 155 -6.11 35.22 29.42
CA ASP A 155 -5.57 34.61 30.65
C ASP A 155 -5.96 33.12 30.80
N GLU A 156 -6.84 32.60 29.93
CA GLU A 156 -7.30 31.21 29.97
C GLU A 156 -6.47 30.34 29.01
N HIS A 157 -6.22 29.10 29.42
CA HIS A 157 -5.57 28.09 28.59
C HIS A 157 -6.21 26.72 28.77
N LEU A 158 -6.29 25.96 27.69
CA LEU A 158 -6.81 24.61 27.64
C LEU A 158 -5.86 23.74 26.81
N THR A 159 -5.36 22.67 27.40
CA THR A 159 -4.56 21.67 26.68
C THR A 159 -5.37 20.38 26.54
N PHE A 160 -5.39 19.81 25.35
CA PHE A 160 -6.06 18.56 25.07
C PHE A 160 -5.33 17.75 23.99
N GLU A 161 -5.59 16.46 23.95
CA GLU A 161 -5.11 15.56 22.90
C GLU A 161 -6.31 15.09 22.09
N THR A 162 -6.18 15.07 20.76
CA THR A 162 -7.20 14.49 19.89
C THR A 162 -7.03 12.97 19.77
N ILE A 163 -8.12 12.23 19.56
CA ILE A 163 -8.08 10.81 19.23
C ILE A 163 -7.21 10.56 18.00
N THR A 164 -6.61 9.38 17.94
CA THR A 164 -5.96 8.87 16.73
C THR A 164 -6.99 8.10 15.91
N LEU A 165 -6.97 8.26 14.59
CA LEU A 165 -7.86 7.52 13.70
C LEU A 165 -7.12 6.34 13.05
N PRO A 166 -7.83 5.27 12.68
CA PRO A 166 -7.23 4.13 11.98
C PRO A 166 -6.70 4.56 10.61
N ARG A 167 -5.44 4.22 10.34
CA ARG A 167 -4.78 4.39 9.05
C ARG A 167 -3.66 3.38 8.87
N VAL A 168 -3.33 3.08 7.61
CA VAL A 168 -2.17 2.25 7.28
C VAL A 168 -0.90 3.07 7.48
N VAL A 169 0.03 2.56 8.29
CA VAL A 169 1.32 3.23 8.59
C VAL A 169 2.51 2.57 7.90
N SER A 170 2.37 1.32 7.47
CA SER A 170 3.37 0.64 6.67
C SER A 170 2.76 -0.52 5.90
N ALA A 171 3.47 -0.96 4.86
CA ALA A 171 3.17 -2.17 4.13
C ALA A 171 4.45 -2.99 3.97
N ARG A 172 4.32 -4.31 3.82
CA ARG A 172 5.43 -5.21 3.52
C ARG A 172 4.95 -6.42 2.73
N VAL A 173 5.89 -7.14 2.14
CA VAL A 173 5.65 -8.45 1.54
C VAL A 173 6.07 -9.49 2.58
N ASP A 174 5.30 -10.55 2.76
CA ASP A 174 5.63 -11.64 3.70
C ASP A 174 7.02 -12.25 3.42
N SER A 175 7.44 -12.24 2.15
CA SER A 175 8.80 -12.61 1.77
C SER A 175 9.80 -11.50 2.15
N VAL A 176 10.57 -11.75 3.21
CA VAL A 176 11.65 -10.88 3.78
C VAL A 176 12.68 -10.37 2.74
N LEU A 177 12.72 -10.94 1.53
CA LEU A 177 13.66 -10.58 0.47
C LEU A 177 13.22 -9.41 -0.43
N HIS A 178 11.95 -8.97 -0.38
CA HIS A 178 11.39 -8.00 -1.32
C HIS A 178 10.86 -6.75 -0.58
N ASN A 179 11.65 -5.67 -0.56
CA ASN A 179 11.32 -4.43 0.16
C ASN A 179 10.92 -3.25 -0.75
N ASP A 180 11.03 -3.37 -2.07
CA ASP A 180 10.77 -2.28 -3.01
C ASP A 180 9.46 -2.44 -3.81
N PHE A 181 8.63 -3.42 -3.42
CA PHE A 181 7.35 -3.78 -4.07
C PHE A 181 7.46 -4.07 -5.58
N LYS A 182 8.66 -4.39 -6.04
CA LYS A 182 8.93 -4.89 -7.38
C LYS A 182 9.20 -6.37 -7.31
N ASP A 183 8.93 -7.05 -8.41
CA ASP A 183 9.32 -8.43 -8.58
C ASP A 183 8.81 -9.31 -7.43
N ILE A 184 7.54 -9.12 -7.05
CA ILE A 184 6.92 -9.87 -5.95
C ILE A 184 6.60 -11.30 -6.42
N PRO A 185 6.93 -12.33 -5.62
CA PRO A 185 6.50 -13.69 -5.90
C PRO A 185 4.97 -13.78 -6.00
N THR A 186 4.47 -14.46 -7.03
CA THR A 186 3.02 -14.57 -7.30
C THR A 186 2.22 -15.28 -6.21
N SER A 187 2.88 -15.98 -5.29
CA SER A 187 2.25 -16.63 -4.13
C SER A 187 2.39 -15.84 -2.84
N SER A 188 3.08 -14.69 -2.84
CA SER A 188 3.32 -13.93 -1.61
C SER A 188 2.08 -13.14 -1.18
N ALA A 189 1.86 -13.10 0.13
CA ALA A 189 0.89 -12.20 0.73
C ALA A 189 1.45 -10.77 0.82
N ILE A 190 0.57 -9.79 0.70
CA ILE A 190 0.86 -8.38 1.00
C ILE A 190 0.30 -8.06 2.38
N VAL A 191 1.14 -7.53 3.27
CA VAL A 191 0.77 -7.24 4.65
C VAL A 191 0.71 -5.73 4.85
N LEU A 192 -0.45 -5.22 5.21
CA LEU A 192 -0.68 -3.81 5.55
C LEU A 192 -0.77 -3.68 7.07
N VAL A 193 -0.09 -2.69 7.65
CA VAL A 193 -0.05 -2.48 9.10
C VAL A 193 -0.79 -1.20 9.44
N PHE A 194 -1.84 -1.31 10.25
CA PHE A 194 -2.59 -0.21 10.81
C PHE A 194 -1.97 0.27 12.12
N ASN A 195 -2.11 1.57 12.42
CA ASN A 195 -1.71 2.15 13.70
C ASN A 195 -2.62 1.77 14.88
N LYS A 196 -3.79 1.19 14.60
CA LYS A 196 -4.82 0.84 15.58
C LYS A 196 -5.41 -0.54 15.29
N GLU A 197 -6.09 -1.09 16.28
CA GLU A 197 -6.94 -2.26 16.09
C GLU A 197 -8.13 -1.90 15.20
N VAL A 198 -8.27 -2.60 14.08
CA VAL A 198 -9.30 -2.37 13.07
C VAL A 198 -10.26 -3.55 13.03
N ALA A 199 -11.55 -3.26 13.14
CA ALA A 199 -12.60 -4.24 12.88
C ALA A 199 -12.74 -4.42 11.36
N TRP A 200 -11.89 -5.26 10.77
CA TRP A 200 -11.74 -5.36 9.32
C TRP A 200 -12.97 -5.88 8.58
N HIS A 201 -13.22 -5.31 7.41
CA HIS A 201 -14.29 -5.64 6.48
C HIS A 201 -13.75 -5.68 5.04
N ASP A 202 -14.00 -6.78 4.32
CA ASP A 202 -13.44 -7.02 2.99
C ASP A 202 -13.89 -6.00 1.94
N GLU A 203 -15.07 -5.38 2.11
CA GLU A 203 -15.59 -4.36 1.20
C GLU A 203 -14.77 -3.06 1.16
N TRP A 204 -13.84 -2.88 2.10
CA TRP A 204 -12.94 -1.72 2.12
C TRP A 204 -11.70 -1.91 1.25
N LEU A 205 -11.36 -3.14 0.87
CA LEU A 205 -10.22 -3.44 0.01
C LEU A 205 -10.67 -3.56 -1.45
N ASP A 206 -10.12 -2.69 -2.28
CA ASP A 206 -10.11 -2.87 -3.73
C ASP A 206 -8.76 -3.38 -4.20
N VAL A 207 -8.80 -4.23 -5.23
CA VAL A 207 -7.62 -4.80 -5.89
C VAL A 207 -7.77 -4.62 -7.39
N GLU A 208 -6.85 -3.86 -7.99
CA GLU A 208 -6.86 -3.58 -9.43
C GLU A 208 -5.51 -3.98 -10.08
N PRO A 209 -5.50 -4.76 -11.18
CA PRO A 209 -6.63 -5.42 -11.80
C PRO A 209 -7.27 -6.44 -10.84
N SER A 210 -8.53 -6.78 -11.10
CA SER A 210 -9.30 -7.68 -10.22
C SER A 210 -8.58 -9.03 -10.05
N ALA A 211 -8.31 -9.38 -8.80
CA ALA A 211 -7.74 -10.67 -8.40
C ALA A 211 -8.52 -11.25 -7.23
N GLN A 212 -8.63 -12.59 -7.17
CA GLN A 212 -9.29 -13.27 -6.07
C GLN A 212 -8.35 -13.35 -4.87
N VAL A 213 -8.70 -12.63 -3.81
CA VAL A 213 -7.94 -12.60 -2.56
C VAL A 213 -8.80 -13.06 -1.37
N THR A 214 -8.13 -13.42 -0.29
CA THR A 214 -8.71 -13.60 1.04
C THR A 214 -7.93 -12.70 1.99
N THR A 215 -8.60 -12.13 2.98
CA THR A 215 -7.95 -11.35 4.02
C THR A 215 -7.91 -12.10 5.35
N THR A 216 -6.89 -11.85 6.16
CA THR A 216 -6.89 -12.21 7.58
C THR A 216 -6.20 -11.11 8.38
N THR A 217 -6.60 -10.96 9.64
CA THR A 217 -6.04 -9.94 10.53
C THR A 217 -5.30 -10.58 11.70
N GLU A 218 -4.14 -10.02 12.04
CA GLU A 218 -3.36 -10.37 13.22
C GLU A 218 -3.05 -9.11 14.05
N GLU A 219 -2.71 -9.30 15.32
CA GLU A 219 -2.25 -8.18 16.17
C GLU A 219 -0.80 -7.85 15.82
N SER A 220 -0.53 -6.59 15.50
CA SER A 220 0.82 -6.09 15.25
C SER A 220 1.58 -5.91 16.56
N SER A 221 2.91 -6.03 16.51
CA SER A 221 3.78 -5.80 17.67
C SER A 221 3.65 -4.40 18.32
N GLY A 222 3.06 -3.43 17.61
CA GLY A 222 2.78 -2.08 18.10
C GLY A 222 1.38 -1.87 18.69
N GLY A 223 0.56 -2.92 18.81
CA GLY A 223 -0.82 -2.84 19.31
C GLY A 223 -1.87 -2.35 18.29
N GLY A 224 -1.52 -2.33 17.00
CA GLY A 224 -2.46 -2.15 15.88
C GLY A 224 -2.78 -3.44 15.14
N THR A 225 -3.44 -3.38 13.99
CA THR A 225 -3.79 -4.56 13.16
C THR A 225 -2.83 -4.76 11.98
N GLU A 226 -2.41 -6.00 11.75
CA GLU A 226 -1.79 -6.43 10.48
C GLU A 226 -2.84 -7.12 9.61
N LEU A 227 -3.13 -6.53 8.45
CA LEU A 227 -4.01 -7.08 7.44
C LEU A 227 -3.20 -7.83 6.39
N TRP A 228 -3.41 -9.13 6.29
CA TRP A 228 -2.78 -10.00 5.32
C TRP A 228 -3.70 -10.18 4.11
N VAL A 229 -3.29 -9.68 2.96
CA VAL A 229 -3.97 -9.85 1.67
C VAL A 229 -3.32 -11.02 0.93
N ILE A 230 -4.02 -12.14 0.88
CA ILE A 230 -3.50 -13.41 0.38
C ILE A 230 -4.20 -13.76 -0.94
N PRO A 231 -3.47 -13.98 -2.07
CA PRO A 231 -4.10 -14.45 -3.30
C PRO A 231 -4.65 -15.86 -3.10
N ARG A 232 -5.88 -16.14 -3.54
CA ARG A 232 -6.51 -17.46 -3.39
C ARG A 232 -5.80 -18.56 -4.16
N GLU A 233 -5.38 -18.22 -5.38
CA GLU A 233 -4.52 -19.08 -6.18
C GLU A 233 -3.14 -18.44 -6.27
N ARG A 234 -3.02 -17.39 -7.08
CA ARG A 234 -1.82 -16.58 -7.30
C ARG A 234 -2.17 -15.21 -7.86
N TRP A 235 -1.24 -14.28 -7.71
CA TRP A 235 -1.18 -13.10 -8.56
C TRP A 235 -0.73 -13.49 -9.98
N GLU A 236 -1.22 -12.75 -10.98
CA GLU A 236 -0.75 -12.93 -12.36
C GLU A 236 0.71 -12.48 -12.49
N ASN A 237 1.50 -13.16 -13.32
CA ASN A 237 2.89 -12.77 -13.58
C ASN A 237 2.98 -11.44 -14.36
N SER A 238 4.10 -10.73 -14.23
CA SER A 238 4.37 -9.45 -14.92
C SER A 238 3.25 -8.42 -14.80
N THR A 239 2.52 -8.42 -13.69
CA THR A 239 1.32 -7.58 -13.51
C THR A 239 1.55 -6.60 -12.37
N THR A 240 1.22 -5.33 -12.64
CA THR A 240 1.21 -4.28 -11.63
C THR A 240 -0.18 -4.22 -11.03
N TYR A 241 -0.26 -4.47 -9.73
CA TYR A 241 -1.47 -4.39 -8.92
C TYR A 241 -1.46 -3.12 -8.07
N THR A 242 -2.63 -2.55 -7.87
CA THR A 242 -2.91 -1.48 -6.91
C THR A 242 -3.88 -2.02 -5.86
N LEU A 243 -3.45 -2.02 -4.60
CA LEU A 243 -4.33 -2.25 -3.46
C LEU A 243 -4.81 -0.91 -2.94
N THR A 244 -6.11 -0.73 -2.82
CA THR A 244 -6.70 0.48 -2.26
C THR A 244 -7.54 0.11 -1.05
N ILE A 245 -7.25 0.73 0.09
CA ILE A 245 -8.11 0.73 1.27
C ILE A 245 -8.92 2.00 1.23
N ARG A 246 -10.23 1.87 0.97
CA ARG A 246 -11.15 3.00 0.88
C ARG A 246 -11.23 3.76 2.20
N GLU A 247 -11.58 5.05 2.10
CA GLU A 247 -12.06 5.80 3.25
C GLU A 247 -13.24 5.06 3.90
N GLY A 248 -13.32 5.09 5.23
CA GLY A 248 -14.39 4.42 5.95
C GLY A 248 -13.97 3.28 6.86
N ALA A 249 -12.73 2.79 6.78
CA ALA A 249 -12.23 1.76 7.69
C ALA A 249 -12.34 2.22 9.15
N LYS A 250 -12.90 1.36 10.01
CA LYS A 250 -13.20 1.71 11.42
C LYS A 250 -12.33 0.94 12.39
N ASP A 251 -11.95 1.62 13.47
CA ASP A 251 -11.36 0.94 14.63
C ASP A 251 -12.43 0.22 15.47
N ILE A 252 -12.00 -0.49 16.50
CA ILE A 252 -12.88 -1.21 17.43
C ILE A 252 -13.82 -0.30 18.24
N PHE A 253 -13.58 1.01 18.26
CA PHE A 253 -14.42 2.03 18.90
C PHE A 253 -15.34 2.74 17.89
N GLU A 254 -15.44 2.20 16.66
CA GLU A 254 -16.21 2.74 15.54
C GLU A 254 -15.71 4.09 14.99
N HIS A 255 -14.50 4.53 15.36
CA HIS A 255 -13.89 5.72 14.81
C HIS A 255 -13.50 5.49 13.35
N GLN A 256 -13.99 6.35 12.46
CA GLN A 256 -13.78 6.21 11.04
C GLN A 256 -12.47 6.87 10.58
N GLY A 257 -11.61 6.10 9.93
CA GLY A 257 -10.44 6.59 9.20
C GLY A 257 -10.86 7.42 7.98
N VAL A 258 -10.05 8.43 7.66
CA VAL A 258 -10.38 9.42 6.62
C VAL A 258 -9.33 9.53 5.52
N GLU A 259 -8.30 8.68 5.58
CA GLU A 259 -7.26 8.65 4.56
C GLU A 259 -7.47 7.37 3.75
N GLU A 260 -7.74 7.52 2.46
CA GLU A 260 -7.56 6.42 1.52
C GLU A 260 -6.08 6.04 1.48
N PHE A 261 -5.80 4.74 1.54
CA PHE A 261 -4.45 4.22 1.35
C PHE A 261 -4.37 3.48 0.03
N SER A 262 -3.34 3.77 -0.77
CA SER A 262 -3.07 3.06 -2.02
C SER A 262 -1.63 2.55 -2.06
N LEU A 263 -1.47 1.30 -2.47
CA LEU A 263 -0.18 0.63 -2.61
C LEU A 263 -0.09 -0.03 -3.99
N GLU A 264 0.88 0.39 -4.78
CA GLU A 264 1.23 -0.25 -6.04
C GLU A 264 2.33 -1.30 -5.84
N PHE A 265 2.19 -2.46 -6.47
CA PHE A 265 3.19 -3.50 -6.46
C PHE A 265 3.22 -4.28 -7.78
N THR A 266 4.39 -4.81 -8.19
CA THR A 266 4.53 -5.56 -9.44
C THR A 266 5.05 -6.97 -9.19
N THR A 267 4.45 -7.96 -9.85
CA THR A 267 4.81 -9.38 -9.70
C THR A 267 5.94 -9.83 -10.63
N TRP A 268 6.60 -10.93 -10.27
CA TRP A 268 7.64 -11.54 -11.10
C TRP A 268 7.14 -11.92 -12.49
N PRO A 269 8.02 -11.86 -13.51
CA PRO A 269 7.72 -12.44 -14.81
C PRO A 269 7.60 -13.95 -14.73
N GLN A 270 6.80 -14.49 -15.65
CA GLN A 270 6.61 -15.92 -15.76
C GLN A 270 7.93 -16.59 -16.15
N PRO A 271 8.33 -17.68 -15.48
CA PRO A 271 9.59 -18.32 -15.77
C PRO A 271 9.63 -19.00 -17.12
N GLY A 272 10.75 -18.87 -17.83
CA GLY A 272 10.98 -19.53 -19.11
C GLY A 272 12.36 -20.13 -19.23
N VAL A 273 12.62 -20.68 -20.41
CA VAL A 273 13.90 -21.23 -20.84
C VAL A 273 14.76 -20.12 -21.46
N VAL A 274 16.03 -20.07 -21.06
CA VAL A 274 17.03 -19.12 -21.54
C VAL A 274 17.80 -19.71 -22.72
N GLU A 275 18.23 -20.96 -22.58
CA GLU A 275 19.08 -21.63 -23.56
C GLU A 275 18.73 -23.11 -23.62
N VAL A 276 18.82 -23.70 -24.82
CA VAL A 276 18.79 -25.15 -24.99
C VAL A 276 19.85 -25.61 -25.99
N ALA A 277 20.20 -26.88 -25.92
CA ALA A 277 21.00 -27.57 -26.93
C ALA A 277 20.57 -29.05 -26.96
N PRO A 278 20.79 -29.78 -28.06
CA PRO A 278 21.30 -29.32 -29.35
C PRO A 278 20.21 -28.71 -30.25
N PHE A 279 20.64 -28.06 -31.34
CA PHE A 279 19.80 -27.53 -32.41
C PHE A 279 20.38 -27.89 -33.79
N GLY A 280 19.55 -27.89 -34.83
CA GLY A 280 19.99 -28.08 -36.22
C GLY A 280 19.86 -29.52 -36.72
N SER A 281 20.55 -29.85 -37.82
CA SER A 281 20.28 -31.07 -38.61
C SER A 281 21.37 -32.15 -38.61
N ASP A 282 22.53 -31.86 -38.01
CA ASP A 282 23.70 -32.75 -38.02
C ASP A 282 24.17 -33.03 -36.58
N VAL A 283 23.22 -33.38 -35.72
CA VAL A 283 23.48 -33.64 -34.30
C VAL A 283 24.05 -35.06 -34.13
N PRO A 284 25.18 -35.24 -33.42
CA PRO A 284 25.69 -36.56 -33.06
C PRO A 284 24.69 -37.38 -32.25
N VAL A 285 24.63 -38.69 -32.48
CA VAL A 285 23.66 -39.60 -31.81
C VAL A 285 23.93 -39.84 -30.32
N ASP A 286 25.08 -39.40 -29.82
CA ASP A 286 25.51 -39.40 -28.42
C ASP A 286 25.35 -38.01 -27.74
N SER A 287 24.70 -37.06 -28.42
CA SER A 287 24.52 -35.70 -27.90
C SER A 287 23.67 -35.68 -26.63
N THR A 288 24.11 -34.91 -25.65
CA THR A 288 23.33 -34.58 -24.44
C THR A 288 22.44 -33.38 -24.71
N VAL A 289 21.18 -33.45 -24.28
CA VAL A 289 20.27 -32.31 -24.27
C VAL A 289 20.57 -31.44 -23.06
N LEU A 290 20.70 -30.13 -23.26
CA LEU A 290 20.86 -29.13 -22.21
C LEU A 290 19.67 -28.18 -22.23
N VAL A 291 19.17 -27.80 -21.05
CA VAL A 291 18.14 -26.77 -20.85
C VAL A 291 18.56 -25.87 -19.70
N GLU A 292 18.70 -24.57 -19.95
CA GLU A 292 18.92 -23.54 -18.93
C GLU A 292 17.64 -22.73 -18.70
N PHE A 293 17.25 -22.59 -17.43
CA PHE A 293 16.07 -21.85 -16.99
C PHE A 293 16.43 -20.47 -16.44
N HIS A 294 15.52 -19.51 -16.60
CA HIS A 294 15.73 -18.13 -16.13
C HIS A 294 15.69 -18.00 -14.60
N ARG A 295 15.03 -18.94 -13.91
CA ARG A 295 14.86 -18.99 -12.45
C ARG A 295 15.14 -20.40 -11.94
N VAL A 296 15.36 -20.50 -10.64
CA VAL A 296 15.50 -21.77 -9.92
C VAL A 296 14.19 -22.57 -10.01
N VAL A 297 14.29 -23.82 -10.42
CA VAL A 297 13.14 -24.69 -10.75
C VAL A 297 12.92 -25.83 -9.75
N ASP A 298 11.67 -26.29 -9.67
CA ASP A 298 11.36 -27.57 -9.03
C ASP A 298 11.70 -28.70 -9.99
N ARG A 299 12.84 -29.34 -9.72
CA ARG A 299 13.44 -30.38 -10.56
C ARG A 299 12.49 -31.52 -10.87
N GLN A 300 11.71 -31.97 -9.89
CA GLN A 300 10.79 -33.09 -10.08
C GLN A 300 9.70 -32.72 -11.10
N THR A 301 9.11 -31.54 -10.96
CA THR A 301 8.05 -31.10 -11.89
C THR A 301 8.57 -30.87 -13.31
N VAL A 302 9.83 -30.46 -13.46
CA VAL A 302 10.48 -30.31 -14.76
C VAL A 302 10.73 -31.67 -15.41
N GLU A 303 11.27 -32.64 -14.67
CA GLU A 303 11.53 -33.99 -15.16
C GLU A 303 10.22 -34.71 -15.56
N GLU A 304 9.14 -34.54 -14.79
CA GLU A 304 7.82 -35.07 -15.11
C GLU A 304 7.19 -34.43 -16.36
N ALA A 305 7.52 -33.17 -16.65
CA ALA A 305 7.00 -32.42 -17.79
C ALA A 305 7.93 -32.43 -19.02
N PHE A 306 9.07 -33.12 -18.95
CA PHE A 306 10.03 -33.21 -20.04
C PHE A 306 9.63 -34.35 -20.99
N GLU A 307 9.43 -34.03 -22.27
CA GLU A 307 9.05 -35.02 -23.27
C GLU A 307 9.98 -34.95 -24.48
N VAL A 308 10.18 -36.12 -25.11
CA VAL A 308 10.96 -36.26 -26.35
C VAL A 308 10.17 -37.12 -27.32
N GLU A 309 10.01 -36.63 -28.55
CA GLU A 309 9.38 -37.37 -29.64
C GLU A 309 10.35 -37.53 -30.82
N PRO A 310 10.59 -38.75 -31.34
CA PRO A 310 10.04 -40.02 -30.87
C PRO A 310 10.53 -40.41 -29.46
N PRO A 311 9.71 -41.13 -28.67
CA PRO A 311 10.04 -41.52 -27.31
C PRO A 311 11.39 -42.23 -27.23
N THR A 312 12.30 -41.65 -26.45
CA THR A 312 13.66 -42.14 -26.27
C THR A 312 13.97 -42.21 -24.78
N PRO A 313 14.39 -43.37 -24.24
CA PRO A 313 14.84 -43.46 -22.86
C PRO A 313 16.09 -42.61 -22.63
N GLY A 314 16.26 -42.09 -21.42
CA GLY A 314 17.46 -41.37 -21.01
C GLY A 314 17.48 -41.14 -19.51
N SER A 315 18.49 -40.43 -19.04
CA SER A 315 18.65 -40.04 -17.64
C SER A 315 18.81 -38.53 -17.48
N PHE A 316 18.24 -38.01 -16.39
CA PHE A 316 18.39 -36.61 -16.01
C PHE A 316 19.60 -36.41 -15.10
N GLU A 317 20.33 -35.33 -15.32
CA GLU A 317 21.42 -34.85 -14.50
C GLU A 317 21.29 -33.33 -14.36
N TRP A 318 21.40 -32.80 -13.15
CA TRP A 318 21.33 -31.37 -12.92
C TRP A 318 22.72 -30.83 -12.61
N GLU A 319 23.17 -29.84 -13.40
CA GLU A 319 24.43 -29.15 -13.11
C GLU A 319 24.25 -28.19 -11.92
N ASN A 320 23.09 -27.54 -11.84
CA ASN A 320 22.65 -26.69 -10.75
C ASN A 320 21.10 -26.57 -10.77
N ASP A 321 20.50 -25.75 -9.91
CA ASP A 321 19.03 -25.60 -9.82
C ASP A 321 18.36 -24.88 -11.02
N ARG A 322 19.13 -24.57 -12.07
CA ARG A 322 18.69 -23.87 -13.28
C ARG A 322 19.13 -24.55 -14.57
N VAL A 323 19.98 -25.57 -14.51
CA VAL A 323 20.56 -26.19 -15.71
C VAL A 323 20.33 -27.71 -15.66
N LEU A 324 19.45 -28.18 -16.52
CA LEU A 324 19.15 -29.60 -16.73
C LEU A 324 19.99 -30.14 -17.89
N LYS A 325 20.56 -31.33 -17.69
CA LYS A 325 21.16 -32.17 -18.74
C LYS A 325 20.38 -33.47 -18.83
N TRP A 326 19.90 -33.80 -20.02
CA TRP A 326 19.27 -35.08 -20.30
C TRP A 326 20.14 -35.90 -21.26
N LYS A 327 20.56 -37.08 -20.81
CA LYS A 327 21.43 -37.99 -21.55
C LYS A 327 20.58 -39.11 -22.17
N PRO A 328 20.33 -39.11 -23.49
CA PRO A 328 19.63 -40.20 -24.15
C PRO A 328 20.44 -41.50 -24.03
N SER A 329 19.75 -42.64 -23.89
CA SER A 329 20.39 -43.95 -23.96
C SER A 329 20.86 -44.27 -25.38
N GLU A 330 20.06 -43.91 -26.38
CA GLU A 330 20.39 -44.09 -27.81
C GLU A 330 19.52 -43.15 -28.66
N LEU A 331 20.14 -42.26 -29.43
CA LEU A 331 19.45 -41.54 -30.49
C LEU A 331 19.61 -42.30 -31.82
N ARG A 332 18.53 -42.38 -32.60
CA ARG A 332 18.55 -42.99 -33.93
C ARG A 332 19.14 -42.02 -34.93
N TYR A 333 19.92 -42.51 -35.87
CA TYR A 333 20.40 -41.73 -37.01
C TYR A 333 19.26 -41.23 -37.91
N SER A 334 19.50 -40.14 -38.65
CA SER A 334 18.53 -39.54 -39.58
C SER A 334 17.14 -39.30 -38.97
N THR A 335 17.07 -39.02 -37.67
CA THR A 335 15.79 -38.91 -36.94
C THR A 335 15.65 -37.50 -36.40
N THR A 336 14.50 -36.88 -36.71
CA THR A 336 14.12 -35.60 -36.10
C THR A 336 13.49 -35.85 -34.75
N TYR A 337 14.10 -35.28 -33.73
CA TYR A 337 13.65 -35.26 -32.36
C TYR A 337 13.03 -33.90 -32.04
N THR A 338 11.85 -33.94 -31.45
CA THR A 338 11.17 -32.82 -30.84
C THR A 338 11.30 -32.96 -29.34
N VAL A 339 11.82 -31.94 -28.67
CA VAL A 339 11.93 -31.90 -27.21
C VAL A 339 11.01 -30.81 -26.69
N SER A 340 10.22 -31.12 -25.66
CA SER A 340 9.41 -30.15 -24.93
C SER A 340 9.80 -30.16 -23.45
N VAL A 341 9.79 -28.98 -22.84
CA VAL A 341 10.09 -28.80 -21.42
C VAL A 341 9.14 -27.79 -20.81
N GLY A 342 8.61 -28.14 -19.63
CA GLY A 342 7.74 -27.30 -18.81
C GLY A 342 8.08 -27.48 -17.34
N GLY A 343 7.06 -27.50 -16.49
CA GLY A 343 7.21 -27.69 -15.04
C GLY A 343 6.94 -26.40 -14.26
N LYS A 344 7.55 -26.27 -13.07
CA LYS A 344 7.34 -25.14 -12.16
C LYS A 344 8.64 -24.60 -11.58
N ALA A 345 8.68 -23.32 -11.24
CA ALA A 345 9.73 -22.73 -10.43
C ALA A 345 9.63 -23.20 -8.95
N ILE A 346 10.64 -22.98 -8.10
CA ILE A 346 10.54 -23.24 -6.65
C ILE A 346 9.44 -22.40 -5.97
N GLY A 347 9.15 -21.20 -6.49
CA GLY A 347 7.97 -20.41 -6.09
C GLY A 347 6.63 -20.97 -6.58
N GLY A 348 6.69 -22.10 -7.31
CA GLY A 348 5.62 -22.84 -7.95
C GLY A 348 5.05 -22.22 -9.23
N ASP A 349 5.53 -21.04 -9.65
CA ASP A 349 5.15 -20.40 -10.92
C ASP A 349 5.30 -21.40 -12.09
N PRO A 350 4.30 -21.53 -12.98
CA PRO A 350 4.41 -22.42 -14.14
C PRO A 350 5.45 -21.90 -15.12
N ILE A 351 6.34 -22.78 -15.56
CA ILE A 351 7.32 -22.47 -16.61
C ILE A 351 6.60 -22.42 -17.95
N ILE A 352 6.88 -21.40 -18.76
CA ILE A 352 6.40 -21.30 -20.14
C ILE A 352 6.87 -22.54 -20.89
N LEU A 353 5.92 -23.33 -21.39
CA LEU A 353 6.22 -24.52 -22.19
C LEU A 353 7.11 -24.12 -23.37
N PHE A 354 8.29 -24.72 -23.44
CA PHE A 354 9.26 -24.47 -24.50
C PHE A 354 9.49 -25.75 -25.29
N GLN A 355 9.47 -25.63 -26.61
CA GLN A 355 9.61 -26.76 -27.52
C GLN A 355 10.60 -26.41 -28.63
N TRP A 356 11.48 -27.34 -28.95
CA TRP A 356 12.42 -27.22 -30.06
C TRP A 356 12.67 -28.55 -30.74
N VAL A 357 13.37 -28.49 -31.87
CA VAL A 357 13.67 -29.66 -32.70
C VAL A 357 15.16 -29.73 -33.03
N PHE A 358 15.67 -30.95 -33.16
CA PHE A 358 16.95 -31.25 -33.76
C PHE A 358 16.88 -32.53 -34.57
N THR A 359 17.73 -32.67 -35.58
CA THR A 359 17.83 -33.89 -36.38
C THR A 359 19.22 -34.47 -36.21
N THR A 360 19.27 -35.77 -35.95
CA THR A 360 20.54 -36.49 -35.89
C THR A 360 21.12 -36.67 -37.28
N TRP A 361 22.45 -36.67 -37.36
CA TRP A 361 23.14 -36.98 -38.60
C TRP A 361 22.75 -38.37 -39.16
N SER A 362 22.89 -38.56 -40.47
CA SER A 362 22.65 -39.87 -41.08
C SER A 362 23.80 -40.85 -40.84
N GLN A 363 23.52 -42.15 -41.00
CA GLN A 363 24.58 -43.17 -40.95
C GLN A 363 25.62 -42.94 -42.06
N PRO A 364 26.91 -43.28 -41.82
CA PRO A 364 27.91 -43.35 -42.87
C PRO A 364 27.49 -44.30 -43.98
N LYS A 365 27.71 -43.91 -45.23
CA LYS A 365 27.42 -44.73 -46.41
C LYS A 365 28.70 -45.03 -47.16
N VAL A 366 28.84 -46.25 -47.65
CA VAL A 366 29.86 -46.60 -48.63
C VAL A 366 29.47 -45.97 -49.97
N VAL A 367 30.34 -45.12 -50.51
CA VAL A 367 30.14 -44.45 -51.80
C VAL A 367 30.91 -45.11 -52.93
N GLU A 368 32.01 -45.79 -52.62
CA GLU A 368 32.82 -46.49 -53.62
C GLU A 368 33.47 -47.74 -53.01
N VAL A 369 33.51 -48.81 -53.80
CA VAL A 369 34.29 -50.03 -53.52
C VAL A 369 35.07 -50.40 -54.78
N GLN A 370 36.37 -50.66 -54.63
CA GLN A 370 37.22 -51.20 -55.68
C GLN A 370 37.96 -52.45 -55.19
N PRO A 371 38.22 -53.44 -56.06
CA PRO A 371 37.79 -53.52 -57.46
C PRO A 371 36.28 -53.79 -57.60
N ILE A 372 35.72 -53.37 -58.74
CA ILE A 372 34.34 -53.70 -59.13
C ILE A 372 34.31 -54.91 -60.08
N GLY A 373 33.29 -55.76 -59.98
CA GLY A 373 33.05 -56.88 -60.90
C GLY A 373 33.22 -58.27 -60.27
N GLU A 374 33.04 -59.31 -61.08
CA GLU A 374 33.00 -60.72 -60.62
C GLU A 374 34.37 -61.41 -60.56
N SER A 375 35.40 -60.80 -61.12
CA SER A 375 36.75 -61.37 -61.16
C SER A 375 37.80 -60.30 -60.98
N SER A 376 38.75 -60.57 -60.09
CA SER A 376 39.93 -59.72 -59.85
C SER A 376 41.17 -60.61 -59.70
N PRO A 377 42.37 -60.12 -60.06
CA PRO A 377 43.62 -60.84 -59.83
C PRO A 377 43.78 -61.27 -58.38
N LEU A 378 44.37 -62.45 -58.15
CA LEU A 378 44.74 -62.90 -56.82
C LEU A 378 45.71 -61.90 -56.17
N GLY A 379 45.43 -61.51 -54.92
CA GLY A 379 46.20 -60.50 -54.19
C GLY A 379 45.75 -59.05 -54.42
N SER A 380 44.62 -58.81 -55.09
CA SER A 380 44.06 -57.46 -55.25
C SER A 380 43.61 -56.89 -53.90
N SER A 381 43.95 -55.63 -53.64
CA SER A 381 43.46 -54.89 -52.48
C SER A 381 42.01 -54.44 -52.66
N VAL A 382 41.24 -54.41 -51.57
CA VAL A 382 39.87 -53.89 -51.54
C VAL A 382 39.89 -52.47 -50.96
N ARG A 383 39.60 -51.46 -51.78
CA ARG A 383 39.47 -50.06 -51.34
C ARG A 383 38.01 -49.72 -51.13
N VAL A 384 37.66 -49.15 -49.97
CA VAL A 384 36.32 -48.70 -49.61
C VAL A 384 36.38 -47.21 -49.25
N GLN A 385 35.51 -46.41 -49.86
CA GLN A 385 35.35 -44.99 -49.55
C GLN A 385 33.96 -44.74 -48.95
N PHE A 386 33.90 -43.93 -47.90
CA PHE A 386 32.70 -43.50 -47.19
C PHE A 386 32.32 -42.05 -47.53
N ASP A 387 31.04 -41.71 -47.33
CA ASP A 387 30.52 -40.35 -47.53
C ASP A 387 30.88 -39.36 -46.41
N ARG A 388 31.37 -39.87 -45.27
CA ARG A 388 31.73 -39.12 -44.07
C ARG A 388 32.74 -39.89 -43.22
N GLN A 389 33.31 -39.23 -42.21
CA GLN A 389 34.28 -39.85 -41.31
C GLN A 389 33.65 -41.04 -40.57
N VAL A 390 34.37 -42.15 -40.51
CA VAL A 390 33.96 -43.37 -39.81
C VAL A 390 34.89 -43.71 -38.67
N ASP A 391 34.38 -44.42 -37.67
CA ASP A 391 35.21 -45.08 -36.68
C ASP A 391 35.95 -46.25 -37.35
N ARG A 392 37.28 -46.23 -37.27
CA ARG A 392 38.13 -47.21 -37.95
C ARG A 392 37.99 -48.60 -37.34
N GLU A 393 37.99 -48.70 -36.02
CA GLU A 393 37.90 -49.99 -35.30
C GLU A 393 36.55 -50.65 -35.59
N ALA A 394 35.46 -49.87 -35.57
CA ALA A 394 34.14 -50.37 -35.92
C ALA A 394 34.05 -50.88 -37.38
N VAL A 395 34.70 -50.20 -38.34
CA VAL A 395 34.74 -50.67 -39.74
C VAL A 395 35.57 -51.94 -39.88
N GLU A 396 36.72 -52.02 -39.21
CA GLU A 396 37.58 -53.20 -39.24
C GLU A 396 36.90 -54.42 -38.61
N GLU A 397 36.19 -54.24 -37.49
CA GLU A 397 35.39 -55.30 -36.85
C GLU A 397 34.20 -55.73 -37.71
N ALA A 398 33.59 -54.81 -38.45
CA ALA A 398 32.46 -55.09 -39.33
C ALA A 398 32.88 -55.71 -40.68
N PHE A 399 34.16 -55.63 -41.06
CA PHE A 399 34.65 -56.14 -42.33
C PHE A 399 34.72 -57.67 -42.33
N GLN A 400 34.15 -58.29 -43.36
CA GLN A 400 34.17 -59.74 -43.55
C GLN A 400 34.52 -60.09 -44.99
N ILE A 401 35.35 -61.11 -45.17
CA ILE A 401 35.71 -61.69 -46.47
C ILE A 401 35.45 -63.20 -46.46
N GLU A 402 34.81 -63.72 -47.50
CA GLU A 402 34.56 -65.15 -47.67
C GLU A 402 35.10 -65.67 -49.01
N PRO A 403 35.92 -66.75 -49.03
CA PRO A 403 36.46 -67.46 -47.87
C PRO A 403 37.37 -66.55 -47.03
N ASP A 404 37.59 -66.92 -45.76
CA ASP A 404 38.44 -66.13 -44.87
C ASP A 404 39.87 -66.01 -45.44
N VAL A 405 40.34 -64.78 -45.57
CA VAL A 405 41.67 -64.44 -46.09
C VAL A 405 42.32 -63.52 -45.06
N ALA A 406 43.51 -63.89 -44.60
CA ALA A 406 44.29 -63.02 -43.73
C ALA A 406 44.66 -61.74 -44.48
N GLY A 407 44.64 -60.60 -43.81
CA GLY A 407 44.98 -59.33 -44.43
C GLY A 407 45.25 -58.23 -43.41
N SER A 408 45.42 -57.01 -43.91
CA SER A 408 45.65 -55.82 -43.09
C SER A 408 44.90 -54.62 -43.65
N PHE A 409 44.47 -53.71 -42.78
CA PHE A 409 43.84 -52.45 -43.14
C PHE A 409 44.87 -51.33 -43.23
N ASP A 410 44.79 -50.54 -44.30
CA ASP A 410 45.61 -49.36 -44.53
C ASP A 410 44.67 -48.17 -44.78
N TRP A 411 44.61 -47.26 -43.81
CA TRP A 411 43.74 -46.09 -43.84
C TRP A 411 44.47 -44.88 -44.43
N GLU A 412 43.93 -44.32 -45.51
CA GLU A 412 44.44 -43.07 -46.10
C GLU A 412 44.01 -41.87 -45.24
N ASN A 413 42.76 -41.90 -44.76
CA ASN A 413 42.12 -40.96 -43.84
C ASN A 413 40.82 -41.59 -43.32
N ASP A 414 40.06 -40.91 -42.47
CA ASP A 414 38.82 -41.46 -41.89
C ASP A 414 37.67 -41.64 -42.90
N LEU A 415 37.88 -41.39 -44.20
CA LEU A 415 36.92 -41.61 -45.28
C LEU A 415 37.29 -42.80 -46.17
N VAL A 416 38.54 -43.26 -46.15
CA VAL A 416 39.05 -44.22 -47.14
C VAL A 416 39.94 -45.27 -46.48
N VAL A 417 39.55 -46.53 -46.59
CA VAL A 417 40.33 -47.69 -46.15
C VAL A 417 40.68 -48.59 -47.34
N THR A 418 41.88 -49.16 -47.31
CA THR A 418 42.31 -50.19 -48.23
C THR A 418 42.67 -51.45 -47.45
N TRP A 419 41.90 -52.52 -47.62
CA TRP A 419 42.23 -53.85 -47.12
C TRP A 419 43.16 -54.56 -48.11
N LYS A 420 44.24 -55.15 -47.59
CA LYS A 420 45.26 -55.85 -48.38
C LYS A 420 45.36 -57.32 -47.92
N PRO A 421 45.12 -58.30 -48.81
CA PRO A 421 45.27 -59.73 -48.53
C PRO A 421 46.73 -60.17 -48.32
#